data_AF-A0A913WWR7-F1
#
_entry.id   AF-A0A913WWR7-F1
#
_cell.length_a   1.000
_cell.length_b   1.000
_cell.length_c   1.000
_cell.angle_alpha   90.00
_cell.angle_beta   90.00
_cell.angle_gamma   90.00
#
_symmetry.space_group_name_H-M   'P 1'
#
loop_
_entity.id
_entity.type
_entity.pdbx_description
1 polymer ?
#
loop_
_entity_poly.entity_id
_entity_poly.type
_entity_poly.pdbx_seq_one_letter_code
_entity_poly.pdbx_strand_id
1 'polypeptide(L)'
;MLAYVFIPLIQKEMDVFRDTIWNSHRVRSQKGAQVPKGVPNHLYAFPENYDAEQSGFPVNKQLLDEVADLSKVTTVGDDFLSPAIRAECERIIPHIEEVQPRDGALSYIFLKSHFVVPS
;
A
#
# COMPACT_ATOMS: atom_id res chain seq x y z
N MET A 1 16.30 7.12 -1.24
CA MET A 1 16.15 7.34 -2.70
C MET A 1 15.27 6.29 -3.38
N LEU A 2 15.52 4.97 -3.27
CA LEU A 2 14.61 3.97 -3.85
C LEU A 2 13.17 4.12 -3.31
N ALA A 3 13.04 4.27 -1.99
CA ALA A 3 11.76 4.51 -1.33
C ALA A 3 11.04 5.75 -1.87
N TYR A 4 11.78 6.83 -2.19
CA TYR A 4 11.19 8.04 -2.76
C TYR A 4 10.49 7.77 -4.09
N VAL A 5 11.14 7.02 -4.97
CA VAL A 5 10.64 6.76 -6.33
C VAL A 5 9.60 5.65 -6.35
N PHE A 6 9.90 4.51 -5.71
CA PHE A 6 9.12 3.30 -5.90
C PHE A 6 7.94 3.16 -4.95
N ILE A 7 7.96 3.76 -3.75
CA ILE A 7 6.81 3.64 -2.84
C ILE A 7 5.57 4.33 -3.43
N PRO A 8 5.62 5.59 -3.89
CA PRO A 8 4.46 6.23 -4.51
C PRO A 8 3.99 5.50 -5.78
N LEU A 9 4.93 5.01 -6.58
CA LEU A 9 4.65 4.28 -7.82
C LEU A 9 3.93 2.95 -7.54
N ILE A 10 4.46 2.15 -6.61
CA ILE A 10 3.82 0.89 -6.19
C ILE A 10 2.45 1.18 -5.58
N GLN A 11 2.34 2.19 -4.72
CA GLN A 11 1.06 2.57 -4.10
C GLN A 11 0.01 2.92 -5.16
N LYS A 12 0.36 3.75 -6.15
CA LYS A 12 -0.53 4.12 -7.25
C LYS A 12 -0.99 2.90 -8.05
N GLU A 13 -0.07 1.99 -8.41
CA GLU A 13 -0.44 0.76 -9.14
C GLU A 13 -1.32 -0.16 -8.30
N MET A 14 -1.07 -0.24 -6.98
CA MET A 14 -1.90 -0.99 -6.04
C MET A 14 -3.30 -0.39 -5.90
N ASP A 15 -3.43 0.94 -5.87
CA ASP A 15 -4.72 1.61 -5.84
C ASP A 15 -5.51 1.37 -7.14
N VAL A 16 -4.87 1.50 -8.30
CA VAL A 16 -5.49 1.20 -9.60
C VAL A 16 -5.93 -0.27 -9.65
N PHE A 17 -5.07 -1.20 -9.25
CA PHE A 17 -5.41 -2.62 -9.22
C PHE A 17 -6.57 -2.89 -8.26
N ARG A 18 -6.55 -2.28 -7.07
CA ARG A 18 -7.62 -2.39 -6.08
C ARG A 18 -8.96 -1.98 -6.68
N ASP A 19 -9.01 -0.81 -7.30
CA ASP A 19 -10.25 -0.17 -7.72
C ASP A 19 -10.80 -0.78 -9.01
N THR A 20 -9.93 -1.22 -9.92
CA THR A 20 -10.35 -1.71 -11.25
C THR A 20 -10.53 -3.23 -11.30
N ILE A 21 -9.71 -4.00 -10.56
CA ILE A 21 -9.69 -5.46 -10.64
C ILE A 21 -10.09 -6.09 -9.31
N TRP A 22 -9.35 -5.81 -8.24
CA TRP A 22 -9.50 -6.52 -6.98
C TRP A 22 -10.90 -6.35 -6.38
N ASN A 23 -11.43 -5.14 -6.36
CA ASN A 23 -12.72 -4.94 -5.70
C ASN A 23 -13.93 -5.31 -6.58
N SER A 24 -13.70 -5.51 -7.87
CA SER A 24 -14.72 -5.84 -8.87
C SER A 24 -14.74 -7.32 -9.28
N HIS A 25 -13.68 -8.08 -8.97
CA HIS A 25 -13.66 -9.51 -9.28
C HIS A 25 -14.67 -10.29 -8.43
N ARG A 26 -15.10 -11.46 -8.91
CA ARG A 26 -15.99 -12.35 -8.16
C ARG A 26 -15.23 -13.51 -7.54
N VAL A 27 -15.21 -13.57 -6.21
CA VAL A 27 -14.74 -14.72 -5.44
C VAL A 27 -15.71 -15.88 -5.64
N ARG A 28 -15.18 -17.03 -6.08
CA ARG A 28 -15.98 -18.24 -6.34
C ARG A 28 -16.12 -19.09 -5.09
N SER A 29 -17.21 -19.84 -5.03
CA SER A 29 -17.43 -20.83 -3.98
C SER A 29 -16.39 -21.95 -4.06
N GLN A 30 -15.70 -22.21 -2.95
CA GLN A 30 -14.79 -23.34 -2.78
C GLN A 30 -15.21 -24.17 -1.56
N LYS A 31 -15.04 -25.49 -1.63
CA LYS A 31 -15.36 -26.40 -0.53
C LYS A 31 -14.39 -26.15 0.63
N GLY A 32 -14.94 -25.87 1.82
CA GLY A 32 -14.16 -25.62 3.04
C GLY A 32 -13.67 -24.18 3.24
N ALA A 33 -13.91 -23.27 2.29
CA ALA A 33 -13.57 -21.86 2.45
C ALA A 33 -14.45 -21.20 3.52
N GLN A 34 -13.80 -20.51 4.48
CA GLN A 34 -14.42 -19.75 5.56
C GLN A 34 -14.59 -18.25 5.23
N VAL A 35 -14.46 -17.88 3.96
CA VAL A 35 -14.53 -16.49 3.50
C VAL A 35 -15.83 -16.24 2.74
N PRO A 36 -16.44 -15.05 2.87
CA PRO A 36 -17.62 -14.67 2.11
C PRO A 36 -17.36 -14.75 0.60
N LYS A 37 -18.40 -15.10 -0.16
CA LYS A 37 -18.33 -15.32 -1.60
C LYS A 37 -19.09 -14.22 -2.29
N GLY A 38 -18.50 -13.62 -3.31
CA GLY A 38 -19.16 -12.50 -3.99
C GLY A 38 -18.15 -11.56 -4.60
N VAL A 39 -18.62 -10.36 -4.92
CA VAL A 39 -17.78 -9.26 -5.39
C VAL A 39 -17.37 -8.46 -4.15
N PRO A 40 -16.07 -8.23 -3.86
CA PRO A 40 -15.64 -7.54 -2.64
C PRO A 40 -16.35 -6.21 -2.39
N ASN A 41 -16.55 -5.38 -3.43
CA ASN A 41 -17.34 -4.15 -3.29
C ASN A 41 -18.77 -4.39 -2.80
N HIS A 42 -19.42 -5.46 -3.29
CA HIS A 42 -20.78 -5.79 -2.86
C HIS A 42 -20.80 -6.42 -1.47
N LEU A 43 -19.81 -7.26 -1.14
CA LEU A 43 -19.65 -7.83 0.19
C LEU A 43 -19.49 -6.74 1.26
N TYR A 44 -18.79 -5.65 0.91
CA TYR A 44 -18.63 -4.49 1.79
C TYR A 44 -19.88 -3.60 1.85
N ALA A 45 -20.47 -3.28 0.70
CA ALA A 45 -21.58 -2.31 0.63
C ALA A 45 -22.96 -2.90 0.98
N PHE A 46 -23.16 -4.20 0.74
CA PHE A 46 -24.44 -4.90 0.91
C PHE A 46 -24.24 -6.31 1.51
N PRO A 47 -23.61 -6.42 2.69
CA PRO A 47 -23.25 -7.71 3.28
C PRO A 47 -24.43 -8.66 3.48
N GLU A 48 -25.63 -8.13 3.76
CA GLU A 48 -26.87 -8.86 3.95
C GLU A 48 -27.31 -9.65 2.71
N ASN A 49 -26.95 -9.16 1.50
CA ASN A 49 -27.29 -9.84 0.24
C ASN A 49 -26.36 -11.02 -0.07
N TYR A 50 -25.33 -11.24 0.75
CA TYR A 50 -24.27 -12.22 0.53
C TYR A 50 -23.98 -13.11 1.74
N ASP A 51 -24.83 -13.07 2.78
CA ASP A 51 -24.59 -13.73 4.07
C ASP A 51 -23.21 -13.38 4.67
N ALA A 52 -22.77 -12.13 4.47
CA ALA A 52 -21.42 -11.66 4.78
C ALA A 52 -21.36 -10.74 6.03
N GLU A 53 -22.47 -10.60 6.75
CA GLU A 53 -22.52 -9.80 7.97
C GLU A 53 -21.62 -10.38 9.06
N GLN A 54 -20.91 -9.52 9.79
CA GLN A 54 -20.03 -9.91 10.92
C GLN A 54 -19.02 -11.04 10.58
N SER A 55 -18.58 -11.13 9.33
CA SER A 55 -17.62 -12.15 8.87
C SER A 55 -16.16 -11.86 9.24
N GLY A 56 -15.91 -10.81 10.04
CA GLY A 56 -14.58 -10.45 10.52
C GLY A 56 -14.13 -11.27 11.72
N PHE A 57 -12.83 -11.33 11.96
CA PHE A 57 -12.28 -11.90 13.18
C PHE A 57 -12.32 -10.88 14.31
N PRO A 58 -12.75 -11.23 15.53
CA PRO A 58 -12.69 -10.33 16.67
C PRO A 58 -11.23 -10.05 17.02
N VAL A 59 -10.84 -8.77 16.93
CA VAL A 59 -9.50 -8.29 17.31
C VAL A 59 -9.61 -7.56 18.64
N ASN A 60 -8.77 -7.93 19.60
CA ASN A 60 -8.65 -7.24 20.88
C ASN A 60 -7.30 -6.53 20.99
N LYS A 61 -7.16 -5.64 21.98
CA LYS A 61 -5.93 -4.86 22.17
C LYS A 61 -4.70 -5.73 22.41
N GLN A 62 -4.82 -6.82 23.18
CA GLN A 62 -3.70 -7.70 23.48
C GLN A 62 -3.10 -8.32 22.21
N LEU A 63 -3.94 -8.74 21.25
CA LEU A 63 -3.48 -9.24 19.96
C LEU A 63 -2.76 -8.16 19.14
N LEU A 64 -3.26 -6.92 19.19
CA LEU A 64 -2.60 -5.79 18.53
C LEU A 64 -1.23 -5.49 19.16
N ASP A 65 -1.15 -5.51 20.49
CA ASP A 65 0.09 -5.29 21.25
C ASP A 65 1.12 -6.39 20.91
N GLU A 66 0.71 -7.67 20.90
CA GLU A 66 1.58 -8.79 20.53
C GLU A 66 2.12 -8.67 19.09
N VAL A 67 1.26 -8.32 18.14
CA VAL A 67 1.67 -8.12 16.74
C VAL A 67 2.60 -6.91 16.60
N ALA A 68 2.36 -5.84 17.34
CA ALA A 68 3.22 -4.66 17.35
C ALA A 68 4.61 -5.00 17.90
N ASP A 69 4.70 -5.75 18.99
CA ASP A 69 5.95 -6.19 19.59
C ASP A 69 6.73 -7.14 18.67
N LEU A 70 6.06 -8.09 18.02
CA LEU A 70 6.68 -9.03 17.10
C LEU A 70 7.18 -8.36 15.81
N SER A 71 6.35 -7.50 15.21
CA SER A 71 6.65 -6.82 13.95
C SER A 71 7.63 -5.66 14.11
N LYS A 72 7.74 -5.11 15.33
CA LYS A 72 8.45 -3.86 15.64
C LYS A 72 7.98 -2.68 14.79
N VAL A 73 6.75 -2.74 14.26
CA VAL A 73 6.21 -1.71 13.36
C VAL A 73 6.15 -0.34 14.04
N THR A 74 5.98 -0.32 15.36
CA THR A 74 5.95 0.90 16.19
C THR A 74 7.31 1.58 16.34
N THR A 75 8.40 0.93 15.94
CA THR A 75 9.77 1.48 16.03
C THR A 75 10.21 2.20 14.75
N VAL A 76 9.42 2.12 13.68
CA VAL A 76 9.66 2.79 12.41
C VAL A 76 8.87 4.10 12.39
N GLY A 77 9.49 5.19 11.95
CA GLY A 77 8.79 6.46 11.76
C GLY A 77 7.81 6.42 10.58
N ASP A 78 7.03 7.49 10.41
CA ASP A 78 6.01 7.60 9.35
C ASP A 78 6.60 7.55 7.92
N ASP A 79 7.91 7.76 7.79
CA ASP A 79 8.60 7.85 6.52
C ASP A 79 9.89 7.02 6.49
N PHE A 80 10.18 6.48 5.31
CA PHE A 80 11.39 5.73 4.98
C PHE A 80 12.61 6.62 4.77
N LEU A 81 12.42 7.94 4.65
CA LEU A 81 13.46 8.93 4.41
C LEU A 81 13.55 9.90 5.59
N SER A 82 14.76 10.36 5.90
CA SER A 82 14.90 11.52 6.77
C SER A 82 14.37 12.77 6.06
N PRO A 83 13.90 13.79 6.82
CA PRO A 83 13.39 15.03 6.22
C PRO A 83 14.37 15.70 5.25
N ALA A 84 15.67 15.70 5.57
CA ALA A 84 16.70 16.27 4.69
C ALA A 84 16.87 15.50 3.38
N ILE A 85 16.86 14.16 3.42
CA ILE A 85 16.95 13.32 2.21
C ILE A 85 15.68 13.48 1.36
N ARG A 86 14.51 13.53 2.01
CA ARG A 86 13.23 13.77 1.33
C ARG A 86 13.24 15.10 0.59
N ALA A 87 13.58 16.20 1.27
CA ALA A 87 13.60 17.53 0.68
C ALA A 87 14.54 17.61 -0.53
N GLU A 88 15.70 16.96 -0.47
CA GLU A 88 16.62 16.92 -1.61
C GLU A 88 16.08 16.08 -2.78
N CYS A 89 15.38 14.97 -2.50
CA CYS A 89 14.71 14.20 -3.55
C CYS A 89 13.59 15.02 -4.22
N GLU A 90 12.78 15.73 -3.44
CA GLU A 90 11.70 16.61 -3.91
C GLU A 90 12.23 17.80 -4.72
N ARG A 91 13.41 18.33 -4.38
CA ARG A 91 14.07 19.36 -5.19
C ARG A 91 14.40 18.86 -6.61
N ILE A 92 14.78 17.58 -6.74
CA ILE A 92 15.21 16.99 -8.02
C ILE A 92 14.03 16.47 -8.83
N ILE A 93 13.05 15.84 -8.17
CA ILE A 93 11.83 15.32 -8.79
C ILE A 93 10.63 15.78 -7.94
N PRO A 94 10.09 17.00 -8.15
CA PRO A 94 9.05 17.55 -7.28
C PRO A 94 7.70 16.84 -7.38
N HIS A 95 7.40 16.20 -8.52
CA HIS A 95 6.12 15.57 -8.83
C HIS A 95 6.27 14.06 -9.01
N ILE A 96 6.71 13.36 -7.96
CA ILE A 96 7.00 11.93 -8.03
C ILE A 96 5.76 11.08 -8.33
N GLU A 97 4.58 11.57 -7.95
CA GLU A 97 3.26 10.99 -8.22
C GLU A 97 2.89 10.92 -9.72
N GLU A 98 3.48 11.80 -10.53
CA GLU A 98 3.26 11.86 -11.97
C GLU A 98 4.11 10.82 -12.74
N VAL A 99 5.18 10.32 -12.11
CA VAL A 99 6.06 9.30 -12.70
C VAL A 99 5.27 8.04 -13.00
N GLN A 100 5.47 7.53 -14.21
CA GLN A 100 4.81 6.30 -14.68
C GLN A 100 5.66 5.07 -14.37
N PRO A 101 5.05 3.88 -14.21
CA PRO A 101 5.78 2.65 -13.94
C PRO A 101 6.94 2.36 -14.89
N ARG A 102 6.72 2.60 -16.20
CA ARG A 102 7.73 2.40 -17.25
C ARG A 102 8.96 3.29 -17.09
N ASP A 103 8.79 4.46 -16.46
CA ASP A 103 9.82 5.48 -16.31
C ASP A 103 10.53 5.37 -14.95
N GLY A 104 10.02 4.55 -14.01
CA GLY A 104 10.52 4.47 -12.63
C GLY A 104 12.02 4.16 -12.51
N ALA A 105 12.55 3.27 -13.36
CA ALA A 105 13.99 2.98 -13.39
C ALA A 105 14.82 4.19 -13.83
N LEU A 106 14.36 4.91 -14.86
CA LEU A 106 15.03 6.10 -15.36
C LEU A 106 14.94 7.25 -14.36
N SER A 107 13.78 7.45 -13.72
CA SER A 107 13.60 8.42 -12.65
C SER A 107 14.54 8.16 -11.47
N TYR A 108 14.75 6.90 -11.09
CA TYR A 108 15.72 6.55 -10.05
C TYR A 108 17.16 6.88 -10.46
N ILE A 109 17.57 6.55 -11.69
CA ILE A 109 18.90 6.86 -12.19
C ILE A 109 19.11 8.38 -12.23
N PHE A 110 18.13 9.13 -12.73
CA PHE A 110 18.15 10.59 -12.78
C PHE A 110 18.26 11.20 -11.38
N LEU A 111 17.45 10.73 -10.43
CA LEU A 111 17.52 11.17 -9.04
C LEU A 111 18.94 10.95 -8.48
N LYS A 112 19.48 9.74 -8.66
CA LYS A 112 20.79 9.38 -8.12
C LYS A 112 21.93 10.20 -8.73
N SER A 113 21.86 10.57 -10.00
CA SER A 113 22.92 11.36 -10.66
C SER A 113 22.91 12.85 -10.28
N HIS A 114 21.80 13.36 -9.77
CA HIS A 114 21.65 14.77 -9.38
C HIS A 114 21.55 14.98 -7.86
N PHE A 115 21.61 13.89 -7.08
CA PHE A 115 21.52 13.92 -5.63
C PHE A 115 22.80 14.45 -4.99
N VAL A 116 22.68 15.49 -4.17
CA VAL A 116 23.77 16.00 -3.34
C VAL A 116 23.49 15.59 -1.89
N VAL A 117 24.46 14.98 -1.22
CA VAL A 117 24.30 14.60 0.20
C VAL A 117 24.04 15.86 1.02
N PRO A 118 22.89 15.99 1.69
CA PRO A 118 22.60 17.14 2.54
C PRO A 118 23.56 17.16 3.74
N SER A 119 24.11 18.34 4.04
CA SER A 119 24.99 18.59 5.18
C SER A 119 24.29 18.44 6.53
#